data_AF-A0A5C1QMQ1-F1
#
_entry.id   AF-A0A5C1QMQ1-F1
#
_cell.length_a   1.000
_cell.length_b   1.000
_cell.length_c   1.000
_cell.angle_alpha   90.00
_cell.angle_beta   90.00
_cell.angle_gamma   90.00
#
_symmetry.space_group_name_H-M   'P 1'
#
loop_
_entity.id
_entity.type
_entity.pdbx_description
1 polymer ?
#
loop_
_entity_poly.entity_id
_entity_poly.type
_entity_poly.pdbx_seq_one_letter_code
_entity_poly.pdbx_strand_id
1 'polypeptide(L)'
;MTQNISDNKLNLLSTRAGFNHALGHFKTSLSFSSDIEEGLNLADVLTEALEEGSISPQQLRPVLNLLLVDKFRYQNQSENLTIAVDSVDNLISTVSQWTMLDVVIAFYNSSGDLAVINPVNRDHWAQVLPLKRDELMVCLIKSRKDNDEKTEQAACKDFFNLLYGKKVKVKKAFIDPDVKPEEKAEIKAPVENTEVQEAAVSVNSKNVSAKISVLVTNELFHNGNVEAWKKIIASYKATHPGLEVLIWYDGEKINDINTLFKWGKVKHGTPILFSVAGDNIKDVSKLRKYFFEGASQRYEVFLRGAVNSVLDLF
;
A
#
# COMPACT_ATOMS: atom_id res chain seq x y z
N MET A 1 -40.38 22.27 -17.61
CA MET A 1 -39.43 21.15 -17.40
C MET A 1 -39.32 20.91 -15.91
N THR A 2 -40.06 19.95 -15.38
CA THR A 2 -39.98 19.56 -13.97
C THR A 2 -38.71 18.73 -13.82
N GLN A 3 -37.64 19.32 -13.28
CA GLN A 3 -36.47 18.52 -12.87
C GLN A 3 -36.96 17.54 -11.81
N ASN A 4 -36.87 16.25 -12.13
CA ASN A 4 -37.28 15.19 -11.23
C ASN A 4 -36.33 15.25 -10.02
N ILE A 5 -36.86 15.57 -8.84
CA ILE A 5 -36.05 15.72 -7.61
C ILE A 5 -35.27 14.43 -7.31
N SER A 6 -35.77 13.28 -7.77
CA SER A 6 -35.11 11.98 -7.69
C SER A 6 -33.78 11.88 -8.46
N ASP A 7 -33.55 12.70 -9.49
CA ASP A 7 -32.33 12.67 -10.32
C ASP A 7 -31.23 13.62 -9.81
N ASN A 8 -31.45 14.31 -8.69
CA ASN A 8 -30.43 15.17 -8.12
C ASN A 8 -29.28 14.33 -7.52
N LYS A 9 -28.14 14.31 -8.20
CA LYS A 9 -26.91 13.60 -7.78
C LYS A 9 -26.43 13.99 -6.37
N LEU A 10 -26.85 15.15 -5.85
CA LEU A 10 -26.51 15.63 -4.51
C LEU A 10 -27.45 15.10 -3.41
N ASN A 11 -28.49 14.33 -3.75
CA ASN A 11 -29.40 13.73 -2.78
C ASN A 11 -28.67 12.85 -1.75
N LEU A 12 -27.58 12.19 -2.14
CA LEU A 12 -26.71 11.46 -1.20
C LEU A 12 -26.23 12.36 -0.05
N LEU A 13 -25.87 13.62 -0.35
CA LEU A 13 -25.32 14.57 0.61
C LEU A 13 -26.39 15.30 1.43
N SER A 14 -27.68 15.13 1.08
CA SER A 14 -28.80 15.76 1.78
C SER A 14 -29.09 15.15 3.16
N THR A 15 -28.50 13.99 3.46
CA THR A 15 -28.62 13.31 4.75
C THR A 15 -27.28 13.24 5.46
N ARG A 16 -27.29 13.29 6.80
CA ARG A 16 -26.07 13.12 7.61
C ARG A 16 -25.38 11.78 7.31
N ALA A 17 -26.15 10.72 7.10
CA ALA A 17 -25.61 9.40 6.81
C ALA A 17 -24.86 9.36 5.47
N GLY A 18 -25.49 9.86 4.40
CA GLY A 18 -24.86 9.89 3.08
C GLY A 18 -23.69 10.89 2.99
N PHE A 19 -23.77 12.03 3.67
CA PHE A 19 -22.64 12.96 3.81
C PHE A 19 -21.44 12.30 4.52
N ASN A 20 -21.67 11.65 5.66
CA ASN A 20 -20.62 10.95 6.40
C ASN A 20 -20.03 9.80 5.59
N HIS A 21 -20.86 9.07 4.82
CA HIS A 21 -20.41 8.00 3.94
C HIS A 21 -19.47 8.54 2.84
N ALA A 22 -19.86 9.61 2.15
CA ALA A 22 -19.03 10.26 1.14
C ALA A 22 -17.72 10.80 1.73
N LEU A 23 -17.80 11.49 2.88
CA LEU A 23 -16.63 12.01 3.58
C LEU A 23 -15.67 10.89 4.03
N GLY A 24 -16.21 9.78 4.53
CA GLY A 24 -15.43 8.59 4.89
C GLY A 24 -14.69 8.01 3.69
N HIS A 25 -15.39 7.88 2.55
CA HIS A 25 -14.76 7.45 1.30
C HIS A 25 -13.64 8.42 0.88
N PHE A 26 -13.87 9.74 0.87
CA PHE A 26 -12.82 10.69 0.50
C PHE A 26 -11.59 10.61 1.39
N LYS A 27 -11.78 10.51 2.71
CA LYS A 27 -10.66 10.35 3.66
C LYS A 27 -9.86 9.08 3.37
N THR A 28 -10.56 7.97 3.12
CA THR A 28 -9.93 6.67 2.83
C THR A 28 -9.21 6.71 1.48
N SER A 29 -9.83 7.23 0.43
CA SER A 29 -9.18 7.36 -0.87
C SER A 29 -7.94 8.25 -0.79
N LEU A 30 -7.99 9.36 -0.07
CA LEU A 30 -6.85 10.27 0.08
C LEU A 30 -5.73 9.72 0.97
N SER A 31 -6.00 8.78 1.88
CA SER A 31 -4.94 8.20 2.71
C SER A 31 -3.94 7.37 1.90
N PHE A 32 -4.35 6.76 0.79
CA PHE A 32 -3.44 6.04 -0.11
C PHE A 32 -2.52 6.97 -0.93
N SER A 33 -2.75 8.28 -0.87
CA SER A 33 -1.95 9.22 -1.64
C SER A 33 -0.50 9.29 -1.17
N SER A 34 -0.25 9.15 0.13
CA SER A 34 1.12 9.16 0.67
C SER A 34 1.88 7.93 0.20
N ASP A 35 1.22 6.77 0.08
CA ASP A 35 1.87 5.54 -0.39
C ASP A 35 2.40 5.72 -1.82
N ILE A 36 1.63 6.38 -2.71
CA ILE A 36 2.06 6.70 -4.07
C ILE A 36 3.24 7.68 -4.07
N GLU A 37 3.17 8.73 -3.23
CA GLU A 37 4.24 9.73 -3.10
C GLU A 37 5.55 9.12 -2.55
N GLU A 38 5.44 8.09 -1.70
CA GLU A 38 6.56 7.28 -1.19
C GLU A 38 7.08 6.25 -2.22
N GLY A 39 6.43 6.16 -3.39
CA GLY A 39 6.83 5.29 -4.49
C GLY A 39 6.26 3.88 -4.43
N LEU A 40 5.31 3.60 -3.52
CA LEU A 40 4.60 2.33 -3.51
C LEU A 40 3.62 2.25 -4.69
N ASN A 41 3.50 1.06 -5.27
CA ASN A 41 2.54 0.83 -6.35
C ASN A 41 1.12 0.74 -5.78
N LEU A 42 0.19 1.55 -6.31
CA LEU A 42 -1.17 1.62 -5.78
C LEU A 42 -1.92 0.29 -5.87
N ALA A 43 -1.64 -0.56 -6.88
CA ALA A 43 -2.30 -1.85 -6.97
C ALA A 43 -1.98 -2.74 -5.77
N ASP A 44 -0.71 -2.82 -5.36
CA ASP A 44 -0.29 -3.61 -4.19
C ASP A 44 -1.03 -3.12 -2.93
N VAL A 45 -1.06 -1.80 -2.73
CA VAL A 45 -1.71 -1.15 -1.59
C VAL A 45 -3.23 -1.42 -1.56
N LEU A 46 -3.89 -1.36 -2.72
CA LEU A 46 -5.34 -1.58 -2.81
C LEU A 46 -5.71 -3.06 -2.66
N THR A 47 -4.87 -3.98 -3.16
CA THR A 47 -5.08 -5.43 -2.96
C THR A 47 -5.01 -5.77 -1.48
N GLU A 48 -3.97 -5.29 -0.77
CA GLU A 48 -3.87 -5.46 0.69
C GLU A 48 -5.09 -4.86 1.40
N ALA A 49 -5.50 -3.65 1.02
CA ALA A 49 -6.66 -2.98 1.62
C ALA A 49 -7.98 -3.76 1.42
N LEU A 50 -8.15 -4.45 0.29
CA LEU A 50 -9.30 -5.32 -0.01
C LEU A 50 -9.27 -6.61 0.81
N GLU A 51 -8.12 -7.29 0.86
CA GLU A 51 -7.94 -8.51 1.64
C GLU A 51 -8.21 -8.26 3.13
N GLU A 52 -7.86 -7.07 3.60
CA GLU A 52 -8.11 -6.62 4.97
C GLU A 52 -9.54 -6.11 5.23
N GLY A 53 -10.35 -5.95 4.17
CA GLY A 53 -11.72 -5.42 4.24
C GLY A 53 -11.80 -3.94 4.65
N SER A 54 -10.70 -3.19 4.54
CA SER A 54 -10.66 -1.75 4.83
C SER A 54 -11.32 -0.91 3.74
N ILE A 55 -11.36 -1.44 2.52
CA ILE A 55 -12.16 -0.95 1.40
C ILE A 55 -12.97 -2.09 0.79
N SER A 56 -14.05 -1.76 0.09
CA SER A 56 -14.82 -2.74 -0.69
C SER A 56 -14.45 -2.70 -2.18
N PRO A 57 -14.71 -3.76 -2.95
CA PRO A 57 -14.42 -3.78 -4.40
C PRO A 57 -15.05 -2.61 -5.17
N GLN A 58 -16.22 -2.15 -4.75
CA GLN A 58 -16.93 -1.02 -5.37
C GLN A 58 -16.20 0.32 -5.18
N GLN A 59 -15.31 0.42 -4.20
CA GLN A 59 -14.52 1.63 -3.94
C GLN A 59 -13.25 1.70 -4.80
N LEU A 60 -12.80 0.59 -5.42
CA LEU A 60 -11.59 0.57 -6.23
C LEU A 60 -11.63 1.60 -7.36
N ARG A 61 -12.67 1.57 -8.20
CA ARG A 61 -12.76 2.46 -9.38
C ARG A 61 -12.73 3.95 -9.00
N PRO A 62 -13.53 4.43 -8.03
CA PRO A 62 -13.41 5.80 -7.53
C PRO A 62 -12.02 6.16 -7.03
N VAL A 63 -11.36 5.27 -6.27
CA VAL A 63 -10.01 5.51 -5.74
C VAL A 63 -9.00 5.64 -6.87
N LEU A 64 -9.00 4.70 -7.83
CA LEU A 64 -8.10 4.75 -8.99
C LEU A 64 -8.27 6.03 -9.80
N ASN A 65 -9.52 6.43 -10.08
CA ASN A 65 -9.77 7.64 -10.87
C ASN A 65 -9.33 8.90 -10.12
N LEU A 66 -9.68 9.01 -8.83
CA LEU A 66 -9.31 10.17 -8.03
C LEU A 66 -7.79 10.30 -7.89
N LEU A 67 -7.09 9.21 -7.60
CA LEU A 67 -5.66 9.26 -7.35
C LEU A 67 -4.87 9.27 -8.64
N LEU A 68 -4.98 8.24 -9.47
CA LEU A 68 -4.10 8.09 -10.63
C LEU A 68 -4.46 9.08 -11.74
N VAL A 69 -5.74 9.25 -12.06
CA VAL A 69 -6.15 10.10 -13.18
C VAL A 69 -6.22 11.57 -12.77
N ASP A 70 -6.93 11.89 -11.69
CA ASP A 70 -7.20 13.29 -11.32
C ASP A 70 -6.05 13.93 -10.55
N LYS A 71 -5.53 13.28 -9.50
CA LYS A 71 -4.48 13.86 -8.63
C LYS A 71 -3.09 13.74 -9.26
N PHE A 72 -2.66 12.54 -9.65
CA PHE A 72 -1.30 12.26 -10.08
C PHE A 72 -1.10 12.28 -11.61
N ARG A 73 -2.17 12.45 -12.38
CA ARG A 73 -2.12 12.66 -13.84
C ARG A 73 -1.40 11.53 -14.59
N TYR A 74 -1.69 10.28 -14.23
CA TYR A 74 -1.23 9.10 -14.97
C TYR A 74 -1.78 9.15 -16.39
N GLN A 75 -0.90 8.87 -17.36
CA GLN A 75 -1.34 8.60 -18.72
C GLN A 75 -2.06 7.26 -18.72
N ASN A 76 -3.15 7.18 -19.48
CA ASN A 76 -3.95 5.97 -19.53
C ASN A 76 -4.27 5.57 -20.97
N GLN A 77 -4.31 4.26 -21.21
CA GLN A 77 -4.75 3.67 -22.46
C GLN A 77 -5.62 2.47 -22.14
N SER A 78 -6.84 2.45 -22.68
CA SER A 78 -7.77 1.34 -22.53
C SER A 78 -7.90 0.54 -23.82
N GLU A 79 -7.89 -0.78 -23.72
CA GLU A 79 -8.15 -1.68 -24.84
C GLU A 79 -9.03 -2.85 -24.39
N ASN A 80 -9.96 -3.27 -25.24
CA ASN A 80 -10.51 -4.61 -25.16
C ASN A 80 -9.45 -5.59 -25.67
N LEU A 81 -9.21 -6.67 -24.91
CA LEU A 81 -8.19 -7.66 -25.24
C LEU A 81 -8.49 -8.32 -26.58
N THR A 82 -7.54 -8.26 -27.50
CA THR A 82 -7.74 -8.78 -28.87
C THR A 82 -7.59 -10.30 -28.98
N ILE A 83 -6.88 -10.89 -28.02
CA ILE A 83 -6.60 -12.33 -27.93
C ILE A 83 -6.70 -12.77 -26.46
N ALA A 84 -6.87 -14.07 -26.24
CA ALA A 84 -6.70 -14.65 -24.92
C ALA A 84 -5.22 -14.66 -24.51
N VAL A 85 -4.94 -14.53 -23.22
CA VAL A 85 -3.58 -14.50 -22.66
C VAL A 85 -3.50 -15.50 -21.49
N ASP A 86 -2.67 -16.52 -21.65
CA ASP A 86 -2.52 -17.61 -20.68
C ASP A 86 -1.26 -17.47 -19.80
N SER A 87 -0.25 -16.73 -20.26
CA SER A 87 0.99 -16.47 -19.53
C SER A 87 1.44 -15.02 -19.72
N VAL A 88 2.03 -14.47 -18.65
CA VAL A 88 2.56 -13.10 -18.57
C VAL A 88 4.03 -13.08 -18.18
N ASP A 89 4.74 -14.21 -18.22
CA ASP A 89 6.11 -14.33 -17.69
C ASP A 89 7.07 -13.36 -18.37
N ASN A 90 7.02 -13.28 -19.70
CA ASN A 90 7.84 -12.33 -20.48
C ASN A 90 7.43 -10.87 -20.23
N LEU A 91 6.15 -10.62 -19.94
CA LEU A 91 5.67 -9.29 -19.58
C LEU A 91 6.26 -8.88 -18.23
N ILE A 92 6.12 -9.73 -17.19
CA ILE A 92 6.66 -9.49 -15.85
C ILE A 92 8.17 -9.22 -15.94
N SER A 93 8.93 -10.10 -16.61
CA SER A 93 10.39 -9.97 -16.71
C SER A 93 10.85 -8.73 -17.47
N THR A 94 10.03 -8.20 -18.38
CA THR A 94 10.36 -7.00 -19.15
C THR A 94 9.94 -5.73 -18.41
N VAL A 95 8.76 -5.73 -17.80
CA VAL A 95 8.21 -4.57 -17.08
C VAL A 95 8.93 -4.37 -15.74
N SER A 96 9.49 -5.42 -15.12
CA SER A 96 10.34 -5.29 -13.92
C SER A 96 11.57 -4.41 -14.15
N GLN A 97 12.02 -4.29 -15.39
CA GLN A 97 13.14 -3.43 -15.78
C GLN A 97 12.73 -1.95 -15.92
N TRP A 98 11.43 -1.63 -15.91
CA TRP A 98 10.92 -0.27 -16.12
C TRP A 98 10.99 0.56 -14.83
N THR A 99 12.18 0.67 -14.24
CA THR A 99 12.41 1.27 -12.93
C THR A 99 12.09 2.78 -12.85
N MET A 100 12.03 3.47 -13.99
CA MET A 100 11.65 4.89 -14.07
C MET A 100 10.12 5.09 -14.09
N LEU A 101 9.35 4.03 -14.29
CA LEU A 101 7.91 4.08 -14.47
C LEU A 101 7.20 3.46 -13.26
N ASP A 102 6.06 4.03 -12.90
CA ASP A 102 5.04 3.33 -12.13
C ASP A 102 3.92 2.90 -13.06
N VAL A 103 3.54 1.63 -12.97
CA VAL A 103 2.56 1.01 -13.86
C VAL A 103 1.50 0.34 -13.02
N VAL A 104 0.23 0.71 -13.25
CA VAL A 104 -0.93 0.12 -12.59
C VAL A 104 -1.93 -0.28 -13.66
N ILE A 105 -2.47 -1.48 -13.56
CA ILE A 105 -3.44 -2.00 -14.52
C ILE A 105 -4.79 -2.14 -13.84
N ALA A 106 -5.84 -1.58 -14.45
CA ALA A 106 -7.22 -1.84 -14.08
C ALA A 106 -7.83 -2.81 -15.10
N PHE A 107 -8.15 -4.03 -14.66
CA PHE A 107 -8.69 -5.09 -15.49
C PHE A 107 -10.15 -5.35 -15.14
N TYR A 108 -11.01 -5.38 -16.16
CA TYR A 108 -12.43 -5.66 -16.05
C TYR A 108 -12.74 -6.97 -16.78
N ASN A 109 -13.20 -7.96 -16.02
CA ASN A 109 -13.60 -9.24 -16.58
C ASN A 109 -14.92 -9.14 -17.38
N SER A 110 -15.33 -10.24 -17.98
CA SER A 110 -16.59 -10.33 -18.75
C SER A 110 -17.86 -10.02 -17.92
N SER A 111 -17.78 -10.14 -16.58
CA SER A 111 -18.87 -9.82 -15.64
C SER A 111 -18.86 -8.35 -15.20
N GLY A 112 -17.83 -7.59 -15.56
CA GLY A 112 -17.63 -6.19 -15.16
C GLY A 112 -16.96 -6.02 -13.80
N ASP A 113 -16.47 -7.09 -13.18
CA ASP A 113 -15.69 -7.00 -11.94
C ASP A 113 -14.32 -6.41 -12.22
N LEU A 114 -13.88 -5.51 -11.35
CA LEU A 114 -12.60 -4.82 -11.45
C LEU A 114 -11.54 -5.49 -10.58
N ALA A 115 -10.41 -5.85 -11.17
CA ALA A 115 -9.16 -6.17 -10.50
C ALA A 115 -8.10 -5.09 -10.75
N VAL A 116 -7.25 -4.83 -9.76
CA VAL A 116 -6.12 -3.89 -9.88
C VAL A 116 -4.81 -4.67 -9.80
N ILE A 117 -3.97 -4.53 -10.82
CA ILE A 117 -2.79 -5.38 -11.00
C ILE A 117 -1.55 -4.50 -11.02
N ASN A 118 -0.58 -4.84 -10.17
CA ASN A 118 0.80 -4.41 -10.34
C ASN A 118 1.42 -5.40 -11.34
N PRO A 119 1.83 -4.96 -12.55
CA PRO A 119 2.27 -5.87 -13.60
C PRO A 119 3.55 -6.64 -13.25
N VAL A 120 4.32 -6.22 -12.25
CA VAL A 120 5.51 -6.95 -11.79
C VAL A 120 5.22 -7.92 -10.63
N ASN A 121 4.00 -7.92 -10.11
CA ASN A 121 3.55 -8.78 -9.03
C ASN A 121 2.81 -10.00 -9.60
N ARG A 122 3.41 -11.18 -9.49
CA ARG A 122 2.87 -12.42 -10.08
C ARG A 122 1.54 -12.85 -9.45
N ASP A 123 1.35 -12.58 -8.16
CA ASP A 123 0.15 -13.01 -7.43
C ASP A 123 -1.10 -12.26 -7.91
N HIS A 124 -0.94 -11.00 -8.33
CA HIS A 124 -2.04 -10.23 -8.92
C HIS A 124 -2.50 -10.84 -10.25
N TRP A 125 -1.57 -11.36 -11.05
CA TRP A 125 -1.90 -12.03 -12.31
C TRP A 125 -2.56 -13.40 -12.10
N ALA A 126 -2.13 -14.15 -11.08
CA ALA A 126 -2.69 -15.46 -10.77
C ALA A 126 -4.21 -15.43 -10.50
N GLN A 127 -4.72 -14.31 -9.99
CA GLN A 127 -6.15 -14.12 -9.70
C GLN A 127 -7.01 -13.86 -10.93
N VAL A 128 -6.41 -13.39 -12.03
CA VAL A 128 -7.14 -12.97 -13.24
C VAL A 128 -6.87 -13.84 -14.45
N LEU A 129 -5.78 -14.62 -14.43
CA LEU A 129 -5.45 -15.53 -15.52
C LEU A 129 -6.36 -16.77 -15.53
N PRO A 130 -6.70 -17.29 -16.73
CA PRO A 130 -6.38 -16.75 -18.05
C PRO A 130 -7.25 -15.54 -18.42
N LEU A 131 -6.66 -14.56 -19.13
CA LEU A 131 -7.41 -13.41 -19.65
C LEU A 131 -8.14 -13.81 -20.92
N LYS A 132 -9.41 -13.41 -21.05
CA LYS A 132 -10.23 -13.73 -22.22
C LYS A 132 -10.24 -12.57 -23.21
N ARG A 133 -10.43 -12.92 -24.47
CA ARG A 133 -10.70 -11.95 -25.53
C ARG A 133 -11.93 -11.10 -25.18
N ASP A 134 -11.90 -9.84 -25.58
CA ASP A 134 -12.93 -8.81 -25.41
C ASP A 134 -13.13 -8.30 -23.97
N GLU A 135 -12.40 -8.84 -22.99
CA GLU A 135 -12.29 -8.26 -21.65
C GLU A 135 -11.55 -6.93 -21.68
N LEU A 136 -11.85 -6.00 -20.78
CA LEU A 136 -11.34 -4.63 -20.85
C LEU A 136 -10.13 -4.47 -19.93
N MET A 137 -9.06 -3.89 -20.44
CA MET A 137 -7.88 -3.55 -19.65
C MET A 137 -7.53 -2.08 -19.85
N VAL A 138 -7.22 -1.40 -18.75
CA VAL A 138 -6.74 -0.02 -18.74
C VAL A 138 -5.35 0.00 -18.13
N CYS A 139 -4.37 0.40 -18.93
CA CYS A 139 -3.00 0.61 -18.50
C CYS A 139 -2.84 2.06 -18.02
N LEU A 140 -2.41 2.26 -16.78
CA LEU A 140 -2.13 3.57 -16.19
C LEU A 140 -0.63 3.66 -15.91
N ILE A 141 0.05 4.65 -16.48
CA ILE A 141 1.49 4.83 -16.35
C ILE A 141 1.82 6.26 -15.95
N LYS A 142 2.78 6.40 -15.03
CA LYS A 142 3.42 7.67 -14.71
C LYS A 142 4.92 7.48 -14.54
N SER A 143 5.70 8.44 -14.97
CA SER A 143 7.13 8.46 -14.66
C SER A 143 7.37 8.89 -13.22
N ARG A 144 8.26 8.19 -12.51
CA ARG A 144 8.64 8.45 -11.11
C ARG A 144 9.47 9.73 -10.95
N LYS A 145 10.13 10.15 -12.02
CA LYS A 145 10.84 11.43 -12.16
C LYS A 145 10.34 12.13 -13.43
N ASP A 146 10.71 13.40 -13.61
CA ASP A 146 10.29 14.20 -14.77
C ASP A 146 10.61 13.48 -16.09
N ASN A 147 9.57 13.29 -16.90
CA ASN A 147 9.61 12.66 -18.21
C ASN A 147 8.48 13.23 -19.07
N ASP A 148 8.55 13.03 -20.38
CA ASP A 148 7.53 13.53 -21.30
C ASP A 148 6.33 12.58 -21.44
N GLU A 149 5.14 13.15 -21.64
CA GLU A 149 3.89 12.39 -21.80
C GLU A 149 3.95 11.40 -22.97
N LYS A 150 4.73 11.68 -24.02
CA LYS A 150 4.85 10.77 -25.18
C LYS A 150 5.60 9.51 -24.79
N THR A 151 6.58 9.61 -23.90
CA THR A 151 7.29 8.45 -23.33
C THR A 151 6.34 7.57 -22.52
N GLU A 152 5.49 8.18 -21.68
CA GLU A 152 4.47 7.46 -20.89
C GLU A 152 3.43 6.78 -21.81
N GLN A 153 2.93 7.47 -22.84
CA GLN A 153 2.03 6.87 -23.85
C GLN A 153 2.69 5.74 -24.65
N ALA A 154 3.98 5.90 -24.99
CA ALA A 154 4.73 4.86 -25.67
C ALA A 154 4.93 3.63 -24.77
N ALA A 155 5.08 3.81 -23.46
CA ALA A 155 5.13 2.72 -22.48
C ALA A 155 3.79 1.97 -22.41
N CYS A 156 2.64 2.67 -22.44
CA CYS A 156 1.32 2.01 -22.49
C CYS A 156 1.19 1.11 -23.72
N LYS A 157 1.60 1.60 -24.89
CA LYS A 157 1.60 0.82 -26.13
C LYS A 157 2.55 -0.39 -26.06
N ASP A 158 3.74 -0.19 -25.48
CA ASP A 158 4.72 -1.25 -25.29
C ASP A 158 4.22 -2.33 -24.32
N PHE A 159 3.47 -1.93 -23.28
CA PHE A 159 2.83 -2.86 -22.34
C PHE A 159 1.83 -3.77 -23.05
N PHE A 160 0.91 -3.22 -23.86
CA PHE A 160 -0.04 -4.04 -24.62
C PHE A 160 0.66 -4.93 -25.67
N ASN A 161 1.73 -4.43 -26.30
CA ASN A 161 2.54 -5.26 -27.19
C ASN A 161 3.15 -6.47 -26.46
N LEU A 162 3.69 -6.27 -25.25
CA LEU A 162 4.21 -7.35 -24.41
C LEU A 162 3.11 -8.32 -23.98
N LEU A 163 1.94 -7.80 -23.60
CA LEU A 163 0.78 -8.59 -23.19
C LEU A 163 0.32 -9.53 -24.31
N TYR A 164 0.37 -9.05 -25.56
CA TYR A 164 0.06 -9.85 -26.75
C TYR A 164 1.26 -10.67 -27.26
N GLY A 165 2.29 -10.89 -26.43
CA GLY A 165 3.42 -11.77 -26.73
C GLY A 165 4.44 -11.21 -27.72
N LYS A 166 4.37 -9.93 -28.09
CA LYS A 166 5.37 -9.30 -28.96
C LYS A 166 6.63 -9.00 -28.17
N LYS A 167 7.79 -9.07 -28.84
CA LYS A 167 9.07 -8.63 -28.27
C LYS A 167 9.16 -7.12 -28.30
N VAL A 168 9.41 -6.51 -27.14
CA VAL A 168 9.68 -5.08 -27.01
C VAL A 168 11.10 -4.88 -26.50
N LYS A 169 11.84 -3.97 -27.14
CA LYS A 169 13.16 -3.55 -26.66
C LYS A 169 12.97 -2.49 -25.59
N VAL A 170 13.48 -2.73 -24.38
CA VAL A 170 13.41 -1.76 -23.28
C VAL A 170 14.13 -0.48 -23.68
N LYS A 171 13.43 0.65 -23.56
CA LYS A 171 13.95 1.97 -23.88
C LYS A 171 14.70 2.52 -22.67
N LYS A 172 15.79 3.25 -22.91
CA LYS A 172 16.56 3.90 -21.83
C LYS A 172 15.70 4.84 -20.97
N ALA A 173 14.70 5.47 -21.56
CA ALA A 173 13.77 6.36 -20.86
C ALA A 173 12.84 5.63 -19.86
N PHE A 174 12.80 4.29 -19.87
CA PHE A 174 12.04 3.50 -18.90
C PHE A 174 12.89 3.06 -17.71
N ILE A 175 14.21 3.26 -17.77
CA ILE A 175 15.15 2.75 -16.77
C ILE A 175 15.74 3.93 -16.01
N ASP A 176 15.61 3.88 -14.69
CA ASP A 176 16.40 4.69 -13.78
C ASP A 176 17.71 3.94 -13.47
N PRO A 177 18.88 4.46 -13.87
CA PRO A 177 20.16 3.75 -13.70
C PRO A 177 20.55 3.55 -12.23
N ASP A 178 19.98 4.32 -11.31
CA ASP A 178 20.29 4.26 -9.88
C ASP A 178 19.44 3.22 -9.13
N VAL A 179 18.42 2.66 -9.78
CA VAL A 179 17.45 1.74 -9.18
C VAL A 179 17.60 0.35 -9.77
N LYS A 180 17.74 -0.66 -8.90
CA LYS A 180 17.76 -2.06 -9.33
C LYS A 180 16.34 -2.53 -9.67
N PRO A 181 16.15 -3.27 -10.78
CA PRO A 181 14.88 -3.92 -11.09
C PRO A 181 14.39 -4.80 -9.94
N GLU A 182 13.15 -4.60 -9.50
CA GLU A 182 12.49 -5.47 -8.53
C GLU A 182 11.49 -6.37 -9.27
N GLU A 183 11.73 -7.68 -9.18
CA GLU A 183 10.71 -8.68 -9.50
C GLU A 183 10.15 -9.18 -8.17
N LYS A 184 8.88 -8.85 -7.87
CA LYS A 184 8.22 -9.36 -6.66
C LYS A 184 7.78 -10.80 -6.93
N ALA A 185 8.62 -11.74 -6.53
CA ALA A 185 8.35 -13.18 -6.57
C ALA A 185 8.02 -13.73 -5.17
N GLU A 186 6.83 -14.33 -5.06
CA GLU A 186 6.32 -15.31 -4.09
C GLU A 186 6.51 -15.03 -2.59
N ILE A 187 5.39 -14.88 -1.86
CA ILE A 187 5.31 -15.38 -0.48
C ILE A 187 5.20 -16.91 -0.55
N LYS A 188 6.33 -17.60 -0.71
CA LYS A 188 6.38 -19.04 -0.42
C LYS A 188 6.23 -19.22 1.09
N ALA A 189 5.22 -19.97 1.49
CA ALA A 189 5.06 -20.47 2.85
C ALA A 189 6.39 -21.08 3.35
N PRO A 190 6.81 -20.85 4.60
CA PRO A 190 8.12 -21.26 5.06
C PRO A 190 8.17 -22.78 5.17
N VAL A 191 8.96 -23.41 4.28
CA VAL A 191 9.51 -24.74 4.54
C VAL A 191 10.80 -24.53 5.31
N GLU A 192 10.74 -24.94 6.56
CA GLU A 192 11.83 -25.20 7.48
C GLU A 192 13.03 -25.84 6.77
N ASN A 193 14.16 -25.13 6.72
CA ASN A 193 15.44 -25.72 7.11
C ASN A 193 16.53 -24.67 7.35
N THR A 194 17.09 -24.80 8.53
CA THR A 194 18.30 -24.22 9.09
C THR A 194 19.51 -24.47 8.17
N GLU A 195 20.27 -23.42 7.85
CA GLU A 195 21.71 -23.38 8.13
C GLU A 195 22.26 -21.97 7.88
N VAL A 196 22.91 -21.47 8.93
CA VAL A 196 23.58 -20.17 9.02
C VAL A 196 24.96 -20.29 8.40
N GLN A 197 25.35 -19.35 7.53
CA GLN A 197 26.76 -18.98 7.40
C GLN A 197 26.90 -17.46 7.43
N GLU A 198 27.61 -17.02 8.46
CA GLU A 198 28.11 -15.66 8.67
C GLU A 198 29.07 -15.24 7.55
N ALA A 199 28.93 -14.00 7.10
CA ALA A 199 30.06 -13.21 6.61
C ALA A 199 29.97 -11.82 7.25
N ALA A 200 31.03 -11.46 7.96
CA ALA A 200 31.16 -10.27 8.78
C ALA A 200 31.46 -8.99 7.97
N VAL A 201 31.45 -7.85 8.69
CA VAL A 201 31.90 -6.48 8.37
C VAL A 201 30.77 -5.58 7.82
N SER A 202 30.38 -4.43 8.39
CA SER A 202 31.00 -3.48 9.33
C SER A 202 29.93 -2.66 10.06
N VAL A 203 30.27 -2.23 11.28
CA VAL A 203 29.49 -1.43 12.22
C VAL A 203 29.33 0.04 11.78
N ASN A 204 28.14 0.59 12.07
CA ASN A 204 27.74 2.01 12.15
C ASN A 204 27.11 2.70 10.93
N SER A 205 25.91 2.25 10.57
CA SER A 205 24.69 3.02 10.90
C SER A 205 23.54 2.01 10.93
N LYS A 206 22.85 1.84 12.07
CA LYS A 206 21.62 1.03 12.07
C LYS A 206 20.73 1.64 10.99
N ASN A 207 20.39 0.87 9.95
CA ASN A 207 19.39 1.31 8.98
C ASN A 207 18.11 1.64 9.77
N VAL A 208 17.50 2.77 9.46
CA VAL A 208 16.27 3.23 10.13
C VAL A 208 15.18 3.32 9.08
N SER A 209 14.02 2.73 9.35
CA SER A 209 12.87 2.82 8.46
C SER A 209 12.35 4.26 8.37
N ALA A 210 11.50 4.52 7.38
CA ALA A 210 10.67 5.72 7.37
C ALA A 210 9.86 5.85 8.67
N LYS A 211 9.52 7.09 9.04
CA LYS A 211 8.71 7.36 10.22
C LYS A 211 7.24 7.09 9.92
N ILE A 212 6.67 6.14 10.63
CA ILE A 212 5.23 5.90 10.69
C ILE A 212 4.60 7.02 11.52
N SER A 213 3.77 7.87 10.90
CA SER A 213 3.05 8.95 11.59
C SER A 213 1.67 8.48 12.02
N VAL A 214 1.47 8.31 13.33
CA VAL A 214 0.19 7.85 13.88
C VAL A 214 -0.51 9.03 14.54
N LEU A 215 -1.63 9.44 13.96
CA LEU A 215 -2.48 10.47 14.53
C LEU A 215 -3.31 9.88 15.66
N VAL A 216 -3.35 10.59 16.79
CA VAL A 216 -4.26 10.28 17.88
C VAL A 216 -5.66 10.73 17.48
N THR A 217 -6.51 9.75 17.11
CA THR A 217 -7.87 9.98 16.61
C THR A 217 -8.96 9.81 17.67
N ASN A 218 -8.65 9.22 18.83
CA ASN A 218 -9.58 9.13 19.96
C ASN A 218 -9.65 10.47 20.70
N GLU A 219 -10.87 10.88 21.11
CA GLU A 219 -11.08 12.10 21.92
C GLU A 219 -10.37 12.04 23.28
N LEU A 220 -10.15 10.84 23.82
CA LEU A 220 -9.39 10.56 25.03
C LEU A 220 -8.35 9.48 24.73
N PHE A 221 -7.13 9.87 24.41
CA PHE A 221 -5.99 8.94 24.43
C PHE A 221 -5.76 8.51 25.89
N HIS A 222 -6.02 7.24 26.18
CA HIS A 222 -6.01 6.70 27.54
C HIS A 222 -4.96 5.60 27.70
N ASN A 223 -4.67 5.23 28.95
CA ASN A 223 -3.62 4.26 29.30
C ASN A 223 -3.70 2.96 28.49
N GLY A 224 -4.91 2.51 28.14
CA GLY A 224 -5.12 1.33 27.31
C GLY A 224 -4.44 1.38 25.93
N ASN A 225 -4.38 2.55 25.27
CA ASN A 225 -3.69 2.69 23.97
C ASN A 225 -2.17 2.52 24.13
N VAL A 226 -1.62 3.07 25.21
CA VAL A 226 -0.19 2.94 25.55
C VAL A 226 0.15 1.48 25.86
N GLU A 227 -0.69 0.77 26.62
CA GLU A 227 -0.52 -0.65 26.90
C GLU A 227 -0.64 -1.52 25.65
N ALA A 228 -1.58 -1.20 24.75
CA ALA A 228 -1.71 -1.88 23.47
C ALA A 228 -0.42 -1.74 22.65
N TRP A 229 0.12 -0.52 22.52
CA TRP A 229 1.37 -0.29 21.81
C TRP A 229 2.57 -0.99 22.47
N LYS A 230 2.64 -1.06 23.80
CA LYS A 230 3.69 -1.85 24.48
C LYS A 230 3.62 -3.32 24.06
N LYS A 231 2.43 -3.91 24.05
CA LYS A 231 2.24 -5.32 23.66
C LYS A 231 2.55 -5.56 22.18
N ILE A 232 2.20 -4.62 21.31
CA ILE A 232 2.56 -4.65 19.89
C ILE A 232 4.09 -4.62 19.71
N ILE A 233 4.77 -3.68 20.39
CA ILE A 233 6.23 -3.55 20.34
C ILE A 233 6.91 -4.80 20.91
N ALA A 234 6.38 -5.36 21.99
CA ALA A 234 6.91 -6.58 22.59
C ALA A 234 6.79 -7.78 21.64
N SER A 235 5.64 -7.94 20.97
CA SER A 235 5.43 -8.96 19.94
C SER A 235 6.42 -8.82 18.79
N TYR A 236 6.52 -7.61 18.22
CA TYR A 236 7.45 -7.32 17.13
C TYR A 236 8.91 -7.64 17.48
N LYS A 237 9.35 -7.26 18.68
CA LYS A 237 10.72 -7.53 19.15
C LYS A 237 10.98 -9.01 19.41
N ALA A 238 9.96 -9.76 19.82
CA ALA A 238 10.08 -11.20 20.04
C ALA A 238 10.23 -11.95 18.71
N THR A 239 9.45 -11.59 17.69
CA THR A 239 9.51 -12.20 16.35
C THR A 239 10.75 -11.74 15.56
N HIS A 240 11.26 -10.54 15.82
CA HIS A 240 12.41 -10.00 15.11
C HIS A 240 13.54 -9.56 16.06
N PRO A 241 14.31 -10.53 16.60
CA PRO A 241 15.47 -10.23 17.42
C PRO A 241 16.46 -9.30 16.69
N GLY A 242 16.91 -8.25 17.36
CA GLY A 242 17.84 -7.26 16.80
C GLY A 242 17.18 -6.02 16.18
N LEU A 243 15.87 -6.04 15.94
CA LEU A 243 15.13 -4.84 15.52
C LEU A 243 14.63 -4.04 16.73
N GLU A 244 14.78 -2.72 16.66
CA GLU A 244 14.40 -1.80 17.73
C GLU A 244 13.34 -0.81 17.23
N VAL A 245 12.16 -0.82 17.86
CA VAL A 245 11.17 0.23 17.64
C VAL A 245 11.59 1.49 18.40
N LEU A 246 11.73 2.58 17.65
CA LEU A 246 12.02 3.92 18.12
C LEU A 246 10.75 4.77 18.07
N ILE A 247 10.55 5.62 19.08
CA ILE A 247 9.35 6.44 19.23
C ILE A 247 9.76 7.90 19.37
N TRP A 248 9.07 8.79 18.63
CA TRP A 248 9.24 10.23 18.74
C TRP A 248 7.93 10.94 19.04
N TYR A 249 8.03 11.99 19.84
CA TYR A 249 6.95 12.87 20.19
C TYR A 249 7.46 14.30 20.19
N ASP A 250 6.77 15.19 19.47
CA ASP A 250 7.15 16.61 19.37
C ASP A 250 8.61 16.84 18.92
N GLY A 251 9.07 16.02 17.96
CA GLY A 251 10.43 16.06 17.44
C GLY A 251 11.50 15.35 18.28
N GLU A 252 11.20 14.99 19.53
CA GLU A 252 12.15 14.34 20.44
C GLU A 252 11.95 12.82 20.49
N LYS A 253 13.06 12.07 20.54
CA LYS A 253 13.01 10.62 20.80
C LYS A 253 12.64 10.39 22.26
N ILE A 254 11.60 9.60 22.51
CA ILE A 254 11.22 9.18 23.86
C ILE A 254 11.69 7.74 24.11
N ASN A 255 12.29 7.51 25.28
CA ASN A 255 12.77 6.18 25.67
C ASN A 255 11.72 5.36 26.44
N ASP A 256 10.75 6.05 27.05
CA ASP A 256 9.66 5.43 27.79
C ASP A 256 8.31 5.90 27.23
N ILE A 257 7.60 4.97 26.59
CA ILE A 257 6.30 5.22 25.98
C ILE A 257 5.24 5.64 27.02
N ASN A 258 5.41 5.27 28.30
CA ASN A 258 4.51 5.73 29.37
C ASN A 258 4.51 7.25 29.54
N THR A 259 5.59 7.92 29.11
CA THR A 259 5.67 9.38 29.19
C THR A 259 4.60 10.08 28.33
N LEU A 260 4.03 9.39 27.34
CA LEU A 260 2.90 9.87 26.53
C LEU A 260 1.60 10.01 27.33
N PHE A 261 1.46 9.27 28.45
CA PHE A 261 0.24 9.29 29.27
C PHE A 261 0.24 10.39 30.35
N LYS A 262 1.30 11.19 30.49
CA LYS A 262 1.33 12.28 31.47
C LYS A 262 0.23 13.32 31.13
N TRP A 263 -0.59 13.70 32.13
CA TRP A 263 -1.77 14.56 31.95
C TRP A 263 -1.42 15.81 31.13
N GLY A 264 -2.06 15.97 29.97
CA GLY A 264 -1.92 17.13 29.10
C GLY A 264 -0.77 17.07 28.11
N LYS A 265 0.03 15.99 28.08
CA LYS A 265 1.15 15.87 27.14
C LYS A 265 0.67 15.62 25.71
N VAL A 266 -0.23 14.65 25.50
CA VAL A 266 -0.74 14.26 24.17
C VAL A 266 -2.09 14.92 23.90
N LYS A 267 -2.19 15.69 22.81
CA LYS A 267 -3.44 16.34 22.37
C LYS A 267 -4.04 15.60 21.18
N HIS A 268 -5.36 15.68 21.02
CA HIS A 268 -6.06 15.18 19.84
C HIS A 268 -5.44 15.78 18.57
N GLY A 269 -5.14 14.93 17.59
CA GLY A 269 -4.52 15.33 16.32
C GLY A 269 -3.00 15.52 16.36
N THR A 270 -2.32 15.36 17.51
CA THR A 270 -0.86 15.36 17.55
C THR A 270 -0.30 14.03 17.01
N PRO A 271 0.63 14.05 16.04
CA PRO A 271 1.24 12.83 15.53
C PRO A 271 2.25 12.27 16.53
N ILE A 272 2.19 10.96 16.74
CA ILE A 272 3.22 10.18 17.41
C ILE A 272 3.94 9.39 16.32
N LEU A 273 5.26 9.54 16.24
CA LEU A 273 6.05 8.94 15.17
C LEU A 273 6.75 7.68 15.66
N PHE A 274 6.73 6.63 14.84
CA PHE A 274 7.45 5.38 15.11
C PHE A 274 8.38 5.08 13.94
N SER A 275 9.47 4.36 14.19
CA SER A 275 10.28 3.76 13.12
C SER A 275 11.07 2.60 13.69
N VAL A 276 11.61 1.76 12.82
CA VAL A 276 12.37 0.57 13.20
C VAL A 276 13.83 0.80 12.86
N ALA A 277 14.72 0.50 13.80
CA ALA A 277 16.16 0.54 13.61
C ALA A 277 16.77 -0.85 13.76
N GLY A 278 17.63 -1.24 12.82
CA GLY A 278 18.33 -2.52 12.84
C GLY A 278 18.64 -3.00 11.43
N ASP A 279 19.22 -4.19 11.33
CA ASP A 279 19.56 -4.81 10.05
C ASP A 279 18.40 -5.67 9.54
N ASN A 280 18.19 -5.71 8.23
CA ASN A 280 17.12 -6.48 7.59
C ASN A 280 15.71 -6.16 8.13
N ILE A 281 15.35 -4.88 8.12
CA ILE A 281 14.04 -4.39 8.56
C ILE A 281 12.91 -5.06 7.75
N LYS A 282 11.93 -5.63 8.45
CA LYS A 282 10.77 -6.35 7.88
C LYS A 282 9.49 -6.08 8.68
N ASP A 283 8.35 -6.45 8.12
CA ASP A 283 7.02 -6.34 8.74
C ASP A 283 6.64 -4.93 9.24
N VAL A 284 7.28 -3.89 8.68
CA VAL A 284 7.02 -2.48 9.05
C VAL A 284 5.60 -2.07 8.68
N SER A 285 5.04 -2.59 7.58
CA SER A 285 3.66 -2.34 7.18
C SER A 285 2.65 -2.91 8.19
N LYS A 286 2.90 -4.14 8.65
CA LYS A 286 2.07 -4.80 9.68
C LYS A 286 2.22 -4.10 11.04
N LEU A 287 3.44 -3.66 11.38
CA LEU A 287 3.70 -2.87 12.58
C LEU A 287 3.01 -1.50 12.53
N ARG A 288 3.05 -0.82 11.38
CA ARG A 288 2.33 0.43 11.11
C ARG A 288 0.84 0.24 11.36
N LYS A 289 0.22 -0.80 10.78
CA LYS A 289 -1.19 -1.15 10.98
C LYS A 289 -1.52 -1.31 12.47
N TYR A 290 -0.76 -2.12 13.21
CA TYR A 290 -1.02 -2.31 14.63
C TYR A 290 -0.83 -1.05 15.45
N PHE A 291 0.09 -0.15 15.08
CA PHE A 291 0.14 1.16 15.73
C PHE A 291 -1.11 2.00 15.46
N PHE A 292 -1.63 2.03 14.24
CA PHE A 292 -2.91 2.71 13.96
C PHE A 292 -4.09 2.08 14.72
N GLU A 293 -4.18 0.75 14.77
CA GLU A 293 -5.23 0.06 15.53
C GLU A 293 -5.09 0.31 17.05
N GLY A 294 -3.86 0.28 17.57
CA GLY A 294 -3.55 0.58 18.97
C GLY A 294 -3.84 2.02 19.38
N ALA A 295 -3.90 2.96 18.42
CA ALA A 295 -4.32 4.35 18.62
C ALA A 295 -5.85 4.57 18.55
N SER A 296 -6.58 3.58 18.03
CA SER A 296 -8.02 3.65 17.76
C SER A 296 -8.84 3.04 18.91
N GLN A 297 -10.16 2.93 18.73
CA GLN A 297 -11.03 2.17 19.64
C GLN A 297 -10.77 0.65 19.63
N ARG A 298 -10.05 0.13 18.63
CA ARG A 298 -9.72 -1.30 18.50
C ARG A 298 -8.56 -1.75 19.40
N TYR A 299 -7.95 -0.83 20.16
CA TYR A 299 -6.79 -1.11 21.00
C TYR A 299 -7.01 -2.27 22.00
N GLU A 300 -8.26 -2.50 22.43
CA GLU A 300 -8.63 -3.55 23.38
C GLU A 300 -8.29 -4.96 22.87
N VAL A 301 -8.25 -5.17 21.55
CA VAL A 301 -7.87 -6.45 20.95
C VAL A 301 -6.46 -6.86 21.38
N PHE A 302 -5.54 -5.89 21.51
CA PHE A 302 -4.18 -6.12 21.98
C PHE A 302 -4.10 -6.27 23.50
N LEU A 303 -5.15 -5.95 24.25
CA LEU A 303 -5.13 -6.10 25.70
C LEU A 303 -5.54 -7.51 26.15
N ARG A 304 -6.13 -8.31 25.25
CA ARG A 304 -6.51 -9.71 25.50
C ARG A 304 -5.28 -10.58 25.82
N GLY A 305 -5.48 -11.65 26.58
CA GLY A 305 -4.42 -12.57 27.03
C GLY A 305 -3.86 -12.24 28.41
N ALA A 306 -2.94 -13.09 28.89
CA ALA A 306 -2.33 -12.91 30.21
C ALA A 306 -1.49 -11.63 30.26
N VAL A 307 -1.41 -10.98 31.43
CA VAL A 307 -0.70 -9.69 31.62
C VAL A 307 0.78 -9.77 31.21
N ASN A 308 1.38 -10.97 31.29
CA ASN A 308 2.79 -11.21 30.99
C ASN A 308 3.05 -12.04 29.71
N SER A 309 2.01 -12.31 28.90
CA SER A 309 2.22 -13.03 27.64
C SER A 309 2.54 -12.07 26.51
N VAL A 310 3.59 -12.38 25.74
CA VAL A 310 3.84 -11.74 24.46
C VAL A 310 2.75 -12.21 23.49
N LEU A 311 2.14 -11.26 22.77
CA LEU A 311 1.14 -11.59 21.75
C LEU A 311 1.83 -12.20 20.53
N ASP A 312 1.16 -13.14 19.88
CA ASP A 312 1.58 -13.69 18.59
C ASP A 312 0.94 -12.85 17.46
N LEU A 313 1.53 -11.69 17.16
CA LEU A 313 1.04 -10.76 16.14
C LEU A 313 1.88 -10.79 14.86
N PHE A 314 3.15 -11.18 14.96
CA PHE A 314 4.13 -11.18 13.87
C PHE A 314 4.70 -12.58 13.75
#